data_AF-A0A662EER6-F1
#
_entry.id   AF-A0A662EER6-F1
#
_cell.length_a   1.000
_cell.length_b   1.000
_cell.length_c   1.000
_cell.angle_alpha   90.00
_cell.angle_beta   90.00
_cell.angle_gamma   90.00
#
_symmetry.space_group_name_H-M   'P 1'
#
loop_
_entity.id
_entity.type
_entity.pdbx_description
1 polymer ?
#
loop_
_entity_poly.entity_id
_entity_poly.type
_entity_poly.pdbx_seq_one_letter_code
_entity_poly.pdbx_strand_id
1 'polypeptide(L)'
;MIVSLRSMSYQELKEKLSRDDRIVLMSCDMCVRYCGFGGIDRLTILEDLLKGDGYNVIRKELVGVSCAMGLIRNRTRDPDKKAAFEEATAIVLIACDEGYETVRRVFRKKKVIPVTKAVGVGNYTEDRGAVLVNPFEFTGLEPKAEGYTLEEAAGKLGMYHTFFDADQKPRLETVEITVDGRRYRVKKGSNLIDACAGLGIYIPHLCYSRKLSPSGACRMCLVKVSGRLTAACTTRVEEGMEVVTEDGELREMRRQILELMLSEHEHSCLMCGEERGPHGECELYRLVRYLGVRDVRYPVNRVRLQVDDSSPVIVRDPNRCILCGRCVRACAEISGQRVLDFGFRGHRRTLIAELNQPLGESDQCAGCLACVFVCPTGALTERIMHFEGEKWVPERAYSCSVGEDEVL
;
A
#
# COMPACT_ATOMS: atom_id res chain seq x y z
N MET A 1 -5.65 19.17 -0.41
CA MET A 1 -4.69 18.31 0.34
C MET A 1 -3.96 19.16 1.38
N ILE A 2 -3.70 18.65 2.60
CA ILE A 2 -2.85 19.39 3.57
C ILE A 2 -1.40 19.33 3.09
N VAL A 3 -0.77 20.48 2.93
CA VAL A 3 0.66 20.56 2.61
C VAL A 3 1.45 20.66 3.90
N SER A 4 2.43 19.77 4.06
CA SER A 4 3.32 19.76 5.21
C SER A 4 4.77 19.81 4.74
N LEU A 5 5.62 20.46 5.52
CA LEU A 5 7.06 20.49 5.33
C LEU A 5 7.74 19.84 6.53
N ARG A 6 8.98 19.39 6.38
CA ARG A 6 9.76 18.89 7.50
C ARG A 6 10.23 20.08 8.35
N SER A 7 9.95 20.00 9.64
CA SER A 7 10.11 21.11 10.59
C SER A 7 11.46 21.13 11.31
N MET A 8 12.30 20.12 11.10
CA MET A 8 13.61 19.98 11.77
C MET A 8 14.59 19.15 10.95
N SER A 9 15.87 19.43 11.14
CA SER A 9 17.01 18.65 10.65
C SER A 9 17.10 17.28 11.33
N TYR A 10 17.84 16.35 10.73
CA TYR A 10 18.12 15.06 11.37
C TYR A 10 18.87 15.21 12.70
N GLN A 11 19.74 16.22 12.82
CA GLN A 11 20.48 16.50 14.05
C GLN A 11 19.56 16.98 15.19
N GLU A 12 18.64 17.90 14.91
CA GLU A 12 17.64 18.37 15.88
C GLU A 12 16.70 17.25 16.33
N LEU A 13 16.36 16.31 15.44
CA LEU A 13 15.61 15.12 15.82
C LEU A 13 16.39 14.27 16.83
N LYS A 14 17.70 14.08 16.62
CA LYS A 14 18.56 13.32 17.53
C LYS A 14 18.70 13.96 18.91
N GLU A 15 18.80 15.28 18.98
CA GLU A 15 18.82 16.02 20.25
C GLU A 15 17.54 15.85 21.05
N LYS A 16 16.42 15.58 20.36
CA LYS A 16 15.15 15.24 20.99
C LYS A 16 15.03 13.77 21.36
N LEU A 17 16.04 12.91 21.18
CA LEU A 17 15.99 11.47 21.49
C LEU A 17 17.10 11.06 22.47
N SER A 18 16.79 10.14 23.37
CA SER A 18 17.77 9.45 24.22
C SER A 18 18.18 8.11 23.61
N ARG A 19 19.36 7.60 23.96
CA ARG A 19 19.81 6.25 23.58
C ARG A 19 19.00 5.14 24.24
N ASP A 20 18.45 5.43 25.40
CA ASP A 20 17.58 4.51 26.15
C ASP A 20 16.14 4.52 25.64
N ASP A 21 15.80 5.42 24.70
CA ASP A 21 14.44 5.49 24.18
C ASP A 21 14.09 4.22 23.39
N ARG A 22 12.94 3.61 23.70
CA ARG A 22 12.30 2.59 22.86
C ARG A 22 11.42 3.32 21.86
N ILE A 23 11.90 3.45 20.64
CA ILE A 23 11.32 4.35 19.64
C ILE A 23 10.33 3.61 18.74
N VAL A 24 9.13 4.16 18.61
CA VAL A 24 8.20 3.80 17.54
C VAL A 24 8.22 4.89 16.48
N LEU A 25 8.48 4.51 15.23
CA LEU A 25 8.33 5.41 14.09
C LEU A 25 6.93 5.27 13.54
N MET A 26 6.20 6.37 13.44
CA MET A 26 4.82 6.38 13.00
C MET A 26 4.62 7.35 11.85
N SER A 27 3.96 6.92 10.77
CA SER A 27 3.68 7.78 9.62
C SER A 27 2.24 7.66 9.16
N CYS A 28 1.71 8.76 8.62
CA CYS A 28 0.44 8.82 7.89
C CYS A 28 0.66 8.53 6.40
N ASP A 29 -0.22 7.77 5.77
CA ASP A 29 -0.11 7.38 4.35
C ASP A 29 -0.93 8.25 3.38
N MET A 30 -1.29 9.46 3.80
CA MET A 30 -2.14 10.37 3.02
C MET A 30 -1.42 11.68 2.68
N CYS A 31 -1.87 12.82 3.20
CA CYS A 31 -1.41 14.16 2.81
C CYS A 31 0.12 14.31 2.85
N VAL A 32 0.76 13.82 3.91
CA VAL A 32 2.23 13.90 4.07
C VAL A 32 2.99 12.98 3.13
N ARG A 33 2.37 11.92 2.60
CA ARG A 33 2.96 11.04 1.57
C ARG A 33 3.14 11.79 0.26
N TYR A 34 2.11 12.53 -0.16
CA TYR A 34 2.17 13.36 -1.37
C TYR A 34 3.16 14.53 -1.24
N CYS A 35 3.42 14.97 -0.01
CA CYS A 35 4.49 15.93 0.27
C CYS A 35 5.90 15.30 0.31
N GLY A 36 6.03 14.00 0.06
CA GLY A 36 7.31 13.29 0.01
C GLY A 36 7.84 12.78 1.35
N PHE A 37 7.14 13.01 2.47
CA PHE A 37 7.61 12.65 3.82
C PHE A 37 7.00 11.35 4.35
N GLY A 38 5.77 11.02 3.95
CA GLY A 38 5.01 9.87 4.48
C GLY A 38 5.34 8.52 3.83
N GLY A 39 4.75 7.45 4.38
CA GLY A 39 4.82 6.10 3.81
C GLY A 39 5.84 5.18 4.47
N ILE A 40 5.75 3.88 4.14
CA ILE A 40 6.61 2.85 4.74
C ILE A 40 8.08 2.98 4.33
N ASP A 41 8.35 3.49 3.12
CA ASP A 41 9.70 3.68 2.60
C ASP A 41 10.44 4.74 3.42
N ARG A 42 9.77 5.86 3.72
CA ARG A 42 10.30 6.95 4.56
C ARG A 42 10.51 6.51 6.00
N LEU A 43 9.58 5.74 6.57
CA LEU A 43 9.78 5.11 7.88
C LEU A 43 11.00 4.18 7.90
N THR A 44 11.23 3.43 6.82
CA THR A 44 12.36 2.51 6.70
C THR A 44 13.69 3.24 6.61
N ILE A 45 13.75 4.33 5.83
CA ILE A 45 14.95 5.18 5.75
C ILE A 45 15.28 5.76 7.13
N LEU A 46 14.29 6.32 7.83
CA LEU A 46 14.50 6.91 9.15
C LEU A 46 14.89 5.86 10.21
N GLU A 47 14.33 4.64 10.13
CA GLU A 47 14.76 3.51 10.96
C GLU A 47 16.23 3.18 10.74
N ASP A 48 16.65 3.05 9.48
CA ASP A 48 18.05 2.73 9.14
C ASP A 48 19.01 3.81 9.65
N LEU A 49 18.63 5.10 9.51
CA LEU A 49 19.41 6.23 10.01
C LEU A 49 19.57 6.18 11.53
N LEU A 50 18.46 6.05 12.26
CA LEU A 50 18.46 6.03 13.73
C LEU A 50 19.20 4.80 14.27
N LYS A 51 18.94 3.60 13.73
CA LYS A 51 19.65 2.38 14.12
C LYS A 51 21.14 2.46 13.78
N GLY A 52 21.49 3.01 12.62
CA GLY A 52 22.88 3.21 12.20
C GLY A 52 23.67 4.14 13.12
N ASP A 53 22.98 5.10 13.73
CA ASP A 53 23.56 5.97 14.75
C ASP A 53 23.55 5.33 16.14
N GLY A 54 22.86 4.21 16.37
CA GLY A 54 22.80 3.46 17.64
C GLY A 54 21.54 3.68 18.49
N TYR A 55 20.44 4.17 17.92
CA TYR A 55 19.16 4.32 18.61
C TYR A 55 18.30 3.05 18.52
N ASN A 56 17.47 2.81 19.53
CA ASN A 56 16.63 1.61 19.62
C ASN A 56 15.23 1.83 19.01
N VAL A 57 15.11 1.63 17.69
CA VAL A 57 13.81 1.60 17.01
C VAL A 57 13.19 0.20 17.11
N ILE A 58 12.09 0.10 17.85
CA ILE A 58 11.41 -1.16 18.16
C ILE A 58 10.27 -1.48 17.18
N ARG A 59 9.69 -0.47 16.51
CA ARG A 59 8.59 -0.67 15.56
C ARG A 59 8.45 0.47 14.56
N LYS A 60 8.01 0.14 13.35
CA LYS A 60 7.41 1.06 12.37
C LYS A 60 5.91 0.84 12.30
N GLU A 61 5.12 1.91 12.28
CA GLU A 61 3.67 1.85 12.11
C GLU A 61 3.25 2.84 11.02
N LEU A 62 2.69 2.30 9.94
CA LEU A 62 2.00 3.10 8.93
C LEU A 62 0.50 3.10 9.24
N VAL A 63 -0.11 4.29 9.20
CA VAL A 63 -1.55 4.46 9.35
C VAL A 63 -2.07 5.15 8.11
N GLY A 64 -3.13 4.61 7.49
CA GLY A 64 -3.78 5.28 6.35
C GLY A 64 -4.09 6.74 6.67
N VAL A 65 -4.88 6.98 7.72
CA VAL A 65 -5.29 8.34 8.11
C VAL A 65 -4.96 8.61 9.58
N SER A 66 -3.94 9.43 9.85
CA SER A 66 -3.51 9.72 11.23
C SER A 66 -4.44 10.66 12.01
N CYS A 67 -5.20 11.52 11.32
CA CYS A 67 -6.17 12.43 11.94
C CYS A 67 -7.46 11.70 12.38
N ALA A 68 -7.66 10.45 11.98
CA ALA A 68 -8.80 9.64 12.40
C ALA A 68 -8.53 9.00 13.78
N MET A 69 -9.12 9.56 14.84
CA MET A 69 -8.88 9.09 16.22
C MET A 69 -9.22 7.62 16.45
N GLY A 70 -10.24 7.07 15.79
CA GLY A 70 -10.58 5.65 15.87
C GLY A 70 -9.44 4.74 15.40
N LEU A 71 -8.78 5.09 14.28
CA LEU A 71 -7.65 4.34 13.75
C LEU A 71 -6.44 4.37 14.69
N ILE A 72 -6.16 5.51 15.31
CA ILE A 72 -5.08 5.64 16.28
C ILE A 72 -5.39 4.85 17.56
N ARG A 73 -6.62 4.95 18.09
CA ARG A 73 -7.06 4.17 19.27
C ARG A 73 -6.97 2.66 19.04
N ASN A 74 -7.12 2.17 17.82
CA ASN A 74 -6.95 0.74 17.55
C ASN A 74 -5.54 0.25 17.90
N ARG A 75 -4.50 1.10 17.88
CA ARG A 75 -3.13 0.71 18.25
C ARG A 75 -2.96 0.44 19.75
N THR A 76 -3.90 0.90 20.59
CA THR A 76 -3.91 0.57 22.03
C THR A 76 -4.76 -0.65 22.35
N ARG A 77 -5.55 -1.16 21.39
CA ARG A 77 -6.48 -2.28 21.56
C ARG A 77 -6.02 -3.55 20.86
N ASP A 78 -5.41 -3.41 19.69
CA ASP A 78 -4.92 -4.50 18.85
C ASP A 78 -3.73 -5.20 19.54
N PRO A 79 -3.84 -6.49 19.91
CA PRO A 79 -2.80 -7.22 20.65
C PRO A 79 -1.43 -7.18 19.97
N ASP A 80 -1.37 -7.25 18.63
CA ASP A 80 -0.13 -7.30 17.86
C ASP A 80 0.60 -5.96 17.83
N LYS A 81 -0.12 -4.87 18.12
CA LYS A 81 0.41 -3.50 18.09
C LYS A 81 0.64 -2.96 19.49
N LYS A 82 -0.27 -3.29 20.40
CA LYS A 82 -0.34 -2.77 21.76
C LYS A 82 0.99 -2.93 22.51
N ALA A 83 1.59 -4.12 22.48
CA ALA A 83 2.84 -4.38 23.19
C ALA A 83 3.95 -3.38 22.85
N ALA A 84 4.16 -3.13 21.54
CA ALA A 84 5.19 -2.19 21.10
C ALA A 84 4.90 -0.74 21.53
N PHE A 85 3.64 -0.29 21.49
CA PHE A 85 3.26 1.06 21.91
C PHE A 85 3.25 1.22 23.45
N GLU A 86 3.02 0.14 24.20
CA GLU A 86 3.14 0.14 25.66
C GLU A 86 4.60 0.25 26.10
N GLU A 87 5.49 -0.48 25.43
CA GLU A 87 6.94 -0.43 25.67
C GLU A 87 7.59 0.88 25.17
N ALA A 88 7.02 1.52 24.15
CA ALA A 88 7.58 2.73 23.57
C ALA A 88 7.74 3.84 24.60
N THR A 89 8.89 4.51 24.64
CA THR A 89 9.06 5.74 25.45
C THR A 89 8.88 6.99 24.59
N ALA A 90 9.23 6.89 23.30
CA ALA A 90 9.14 7.95 22.31
C ALA A 90 8.43 7.47 21.03
N ILE A 91 7.65 8.38 20.43
CA ILE A 91 7.01 8.20 19.13
C ILE A 91 7.50 9.32 18.22
N VAL A 92 8.28 8.98 17.20
CA VAL A 92 8.64 9.93 16.14
C VAL A 92 7.55 9.87 15.08
N LEU A 93 6.86 10.99 14.88
CA LEU A 93 5.64 11.06 14.10
C LEU A 93 5.82 11.89 12.83
N ILE A 94 5.57 11.25 11.69
CA ILE A 94 5.50 11.87 10.37
C ILE A 94 4.02 12.01 9.98
N ALA A 95 3.40 13.12 10.38
CA ALA A 95 2.00 13.43 10.11
C ALA A 95 1.76 14.95 10.13
N CYS A 96 0.63 15.39 9.57
CA CYS A 96 0.20 16.78 9.74
C CYS A 96 -0.17 17.07 11.22
N ASP A 97 -0.36 18.35 11.55
CA ASP A 97 -0.67 18.82 12.90
C ASP A 97 -1.94 18.18 13.49
N GLU A 98 -2.97 17.93 12.66
CA GLU A 98 -4.16 17.19 13.11
C GLU A 98 -3.84 15.74 13.51
N GLY A 99 -2.97 15.08 12.73
CA GLY A 99 -2.47 13.75 13.03
C GLY A 99 -1.65 13.75 14.33
N TYR A 100 -0.80 14.76 14.51
CA TYR A 100 -0.05 14.96 15.74
C TYR A 100 -0.97 15.12 16.95
N GLU A 101 -1.96 16.00 16.88
CA GLU A 101 -2.91 16.19 17.98
C GLU A 101 -3.68 14.90 18.31
N THR A 102 -4.05 14.13 17.30
CA THR A 102 -4.72 12.84 17.49
C THR A 102 -3.83 11.83 18.21
N VAL A 103 -2.58 11.66 17.75
CA VAL A 103 -1.60 10.75 18.35
C VAL A 103 -1.24 11.18 19.77
N ARG A 104 -0.99 12.47 19.99
CA ARG A 104 -0.71 13.06 21.31
C ARG A 104 -1.85 12.82 22.30
N ARG A 105 -3.10 12.96 21.86
CA ARG A 105 -4.29 12.72 22.69
C ARG A 105 -4.48 11.25 23.08
N VAL A 106 -4.10 10.32 22.21
CA VAL A 106 -4.19 8.87 22.48
C VAL A 106 -3.02 8.41 23.35
N PHE A 107 -1.80 8.85 23.05
CA PHE A 107 -0.57 8.45 23.75
C PHE A 107 -0.06 9.53 24.71
N ARG A 108 -0.94 10.04 25.59
CA ARG A 108 -0.67 11.21 26.45
C ARG A 108 0.57 11.10 27.35
N LYS A 109 0.94 9.87 27.73
CA LYS A 109 2.09 9.58 28.62
C LYS A 109 3.39 9.38 27.85
N LYS A 110 3.36 9.42 26.52
CA LYS A 110 4.52 9.15 25.66
C LYS A 110 5.06 10.45 25.10
N LYS A 111 6.37 10.50 24.86
CA LYS A 111 7.03 11.61 24.19
C LYS A 111 6.73 11.53 22.68
N VAL A 112 5.80 12.35 22.19
CA VAL A 112 5.46 12.39 20.76
C VAL A 112 6.24 13.53 20.09
N ILE A 113 7.08 13.21 19.11
CA ILE A 113 7.95 14.14 18.41
C ILE A 113 7.44 14.30 16.97
N PRO A 114 6.74 15.39 16.61
CA PRO A 114 6.34 15.65 15.24
C PRO A 114 7.53 16.14 14.42
N VAL A 115 7.81 15.51 13.28
CA VAL A 115 8.92 15.92 12.39
C VAL A 115 8.46 16.75 11.19
N THR A 116 7.15 16.87 11.01
CA THR A 116 6.52 17.67 9.95
C THR A 116 5.62 18.73 10.57
N LYS A 117 5.43 19.84 9.85
CA LYS A 117 4.50 20.91 10.18
C LYS A 117 3.65 21.23 8.96
N ALA A 118 2.33 21.25 9.15
CA ALA A 118 1.38 21.66 8.14
C ALA A 118 1.47 23.17 7.94
N VAL A 119 1.61 23.60 6.70
CA VAL A 119 1.83 25.00 6.33
C VAL A 119 0.67 25.58 5.52
N GLY A 120 -0.31 24.76 5.16
CA GLY A 120 -1.53 25.20 4.52
C GLY A 120 -2.20 24.11 3.70
N VAL A 121 -3.05 24.54 2.78
CA VAL A 121 -3.77 23.67 1.85
C VAL A 121 -3.22 23.86 0.45
N GLY A 122 -3.14 22.77 -0.28
CA GLY A 122 -2.60 22.75 -1.62
C GLY A 122 -3.13 21.62 -2.47
N ASN A 123 -2.58 21.54 -3.68
CA ASN A 123 -2.95 20.59 -4.72
C ASN A 123 -1.72 19.79 -5.16
N TYR A 124 -1.96 18.76 -5.97
CA TYR A 124 -0.90 17.99 -6.62
C TYR A 124 -0.93 18.30 -8.11
N THR A 125 0.24 18.50 -8.69
CA THR A 125 0.46 18.79 -10.11
C THR A 125 1.44 17.75 -10.67
N GLU A 126 1.27 17.33 -11.92
CA GLU A 126 2.12 16.28 -12.49
C GLU A 126 3.57 16.73 -12.68
N ASP A 127 3.77 18.00 -13.04
CA ASP A 127 5.06 18.62 -13.33
C ASP A 127 5.82 19.05 -12.07
N ARG A 128 5.11 19.63 -11.08
CA ARG A 128 5.72 20.22 -9.87
C ARG A 128 5.46 19.43 -8.59
N GLY A 129 4.68 18.35 -8.66
CA GLY A 129 4.27 17.58 -7.49
C GLY A 129 3.32 18.36 -6.58
N ALA A 130 3.48 18.22 -5.26
CA ALA A 130 2.67 18.94 -4.28
C ALA A 130 3.01 20.44 -4.27
N VAL A 131 1.99 21.29 -4.36
CA VAL A 131 2.13 22.75 -4.33
C VAL A 131 1.23 23.36 -3.26
N LEU A 132 1.73 24.37 -2.55
CA LEU A 132 1.01 25.12 -1.52
C LEU A 132 0.23 26.27 -2.16
N VAL A 133 -1.10 26.22 -2.14
CA VAL A 133 -1.96 27.23 -2.80
C VAL A 133 -2.48 28.24 -1.80
N ASN A 134 -2.93 27.75 -0.64
CA ASN A 134 -3.50 28.54 0.45
C ASN A 134 -2.68 28.31 1.73
N PRO A 135 -1.61 29.09 1.96
CA PRO A 135 -0.84 29.05 3.20
C PRO A 135 -1.68 29.38 4.43
N PHE A 136 -1.32 28.81 5.58
CA PHE A 136 -1.95 29.20 6.86
C PHE A 136 -1.45 30.56 7.33
N GLU A 137 -2.25 31.28 8.11
CA GLU A 137 -1.96 32.66 8.55
C GLU A 137 -0.58 32.83 9.19
N PHE A 138 -0.17 31.88 10.05
CA PHE A 138 1.13 31.95 10.74
C PHE A 138 2.34 31.90 9.80
N THR A 139 2.16 31.50 8.53
CA THR A 139 3.24 31.42 7.55
C THR A 139 3.64 32.78 7.00
N GLY A 140 2.75 33.79 7.08
CA GLY A 140 2.98 35.10 6.48
C GLY A 140 3.07 35.08 4.94
N LEU A 141 2.65 34.00 4.30
CA LEU A 141 2.62 33.87 2.84
C LEU A 141 1.22 34.16 2.33
N GLU A 142 1.13 34.99 1.29
CA GLU A 142 -0.12 35.25 0.59
C GLU A 142 -0.53 34.07 -0.29
N PRO A 143 -1.83 33.77 -0.44
CA PRO A 143 -2.33 32.77 -1.37
C PRO A 143 -1.85 33.04 -2.81
N LYS A 144 -1.47 31.98 -3.53
CA LYS A 144 -1.00 32.07 -4.92
C LYS A 144 -1.72 31.03 -5.77
N ALA A 145 -2.41 31.47 -6.83
CA ALA A 145 -3.20 30.58 -7.70
C ALA A 145 -2.36 29.44 -8.31
N GLU A 146 -1.15 29.74 -8.77
CA GLU A 146 -0.20 28.74 -9.30
C GLU A 146 0.39 27.81 -8.23
N GLY A 147 0.23 28.17 -6.95
CA GLY A 147 0.87 27.56 -5.80
C GLY A 147 2.38 27.82 -5.70
N TYR A 148 2.91 27.69 -4.49
CA TYR A 148 4.35 27.58 -4.22
C TYR A 148 4.76 26.11 -4.30
N THR A 149 5.87 25.82 -4.96
CA THR A 149 6.51 24.50 -4.82
C THR A 149 6.93 24.25 -3.38
N LEU A 150 7.11 22.99 -2.99
CA LEU A 150 7.59 22.68 -1.64
C LEU A 150 8.96 23.30 -1.35
N GLU A 151 9.83 23.38 -2.36
CA GLU A 151 11.15 24.01 -2.22
C GLU A 151 11.04 25.51 -1.94
N GLU A 152 10.23 26.24 -2.72
CA GLU A 152 9.99 27.67 -2.51
C GLU A 152 9.37 27.94 -1.13
N ALA A 153 8.34 27.16 -0.77
CA ALA A 153 7.67 27.29 0.52
C ALA A 153 8.64 26.99 1.67
N ALA A 154 9.45 25.95 1.56
CA ALA A 154 10.46 25.60 2.56
C ALA A 154 11.53 26.68 2.70
N GLY A 155 12.04 27.23 1.60
CA GLY A 155 13.02 28.32 1.61
C GLY A 155 12.49 29.57 2.30
N LYS A 156 11.22 29.94 2.04
CA LYS A 156 10.58 31.11 2.68
C LYS A 156 10.29 30.90 4.17
N LEU A 157 9.99 29.67 4.58
CA LEU A 157 9.61 29.34 5.96
C LEU A 157 10.78 28.86 6.83
N GLY A 158 11.98 28.74 6.27
CA GLY A 158 13.13 28.17 6.98
C GLY A 158 12.92 26.70 7.35
N MET A 159 12.22 25.95 6.50
CA MET A 159 11.89 24.54 6.70
C MET A 159 12.58 23.68 5.64
N TYR A 160 12.32 22.38 5.66
CA TYR A 160 12.93 21.41 4.75
C TYR A 160 11.87 20.79 3.83
N HIS A 161 12.12 20.86 2.51
CA HIS A 161 11.28 20.20 1.51
C HIS A 161 11.71 18.75 1.23
N THR A 162 12.95 18.38 1.59
CA THR A 162 13.49 17.03 1.47
C THR A 162 13.33 16.23 2.76
N PHE A 163 13.28 14.90 2.63
CA PHE A 163 13.32 13.99 3.77
C PHE A 163 14.74 13.85 4.35
N PHE A 164 14.88 13.17 5.48
CA PHE A 164 16.14 13.09 6.24
C PHE A 164 17.31 12.41 5.48
N ASP A 165 17.03 11.66 4.40
CA ASP A 165 18.04 11.09 3.51
C ASP A 165 18.89 12.14 2.79
N ALA A 166 18.37 13.36 2.63
CA ALA A 166 19.15 14.48 2.11
C ALA A 166 20.18 14.99 3.12
N ASP A 167 19.91 14.87 4.43
CA ASP A 167 20.83 15.28 5.50
C ASP A 167 21.91 14.21 5.73
N GLN A 168 21.52 12.94 5.70
CA GLN A 168 22.41 11.80 5.95
C GLN A 168 21.92 10.58 5.15
N LYS A 169 22.83 9.90 4.44
CA LYS A 169 22.48 8.65 3.76
C LYS A 169 22.37 7.50 4.78
N PRO A 170 21.31 6.68 4.74
CA PRO A 170 21.18 5.52 5.62
C PRO A 170 22.34 4.55 5.39
N ARG A 171 22.91 4.02 6.48
CA ARG A 171 23.84 2.88 6.40
C ARG A 171 23.02 1.63 6.13
N LEU A 172 22.85 1.30 4.86
CA LEU A 172 22.22 0.07 4.45
C LEU A 172 23.16 -1.09 4.78
N GLU A 173 22.82 -1.87 5.81
CA GLU A 173 23.47 -3.16 6.03
C GLU A 173 23.05 -4.08 4.86
N THR A 174 24.02 -4.39 4.00
CA THR A 174 23.84 -5.31 2.89
C THR A 174 24.39 -6.67 3.26
N VAL A 175 23.69 -7.72 2.88
CA VAL A 175 24.14 -9.11 3.00
C VAL A 175 24.34 -9.73 1.63
N GLU A 176 25.23 -10.72 1.53
CA GLU A 176 25.43 -11.48 0.30
C GLU A 176 24.41 -12.62 0.23
N ILE A 177 23.70 -12.72 -0.91
CA ILE A 177 22.82 -13.85 -1.23
C ILE A 177 23.18 -14.39 -2.60
N THR A 178 22.85 -15.66 -2.84
CA THR A 178 22.97 -16.29 -4.17
C THR A 178 21.57 -16.52 -4.73
N VAL A 179 21.26 -15.96 -5.91
CA VAL A 179 19.99 -16.14 -6.61
C VAL A 179 20.28 -16.76 -7.97
N ASP A 180 19.71 -17.93 -8.24
CA ASP A 180 19.89 -18.68 -9.50
C ASP A 180 21.38 -18.85 -9.89
N GLY A 181 22.22 -19.15 -8.88
CA GLY A 181 23.66 -19.35 -9.03
C GLY A 181 24.50 -18.07 -9.13
N ARG A 182 23.89 -16.88 -9.08
CA ARG A 182 24.60 -15.59 -9.13
C ARG A 182 24.57 -14.90 -7.77
N ARG A 183 25.70 -14.32 -7.37
CA ARG A 183 25.83 -13.60 -6.10
C ARG A 183 25.37 -12.15 -6.23
N TYR A 184 24.62 -11.69 -5.23
CA TYR A 184 24.10 -10.33 -5.14
C TYR A 184 24.28 -9.79 -3.73
N ARG A 185 24.49 -8.47 -3.61
CA ARG A 185 24.35 -7.76 -2.35
C ARG A 185 23.00 -7.08 -2.31
N VAL A 186 22.23 -7.38 -1.28
CA VAL A 186 20.89 -6.84 -1.08
C VAL A 186 20.73 -6.35 0.35
N LYS A 187 19.72 -5.51 0.59
CA LYS A 187 19.42 -5.02 1.93
C LYS A 187 19.03 -6.16 2.86
N LYS A 188 19.73 -6.31 3.99
CA LYS A 188 19.40 -7.28 5.05
C LYS A 188 17.97 -7.09 5.56
N GLY A 189 17.26 -8.19 5.77
CA GLY A 189 15.89 -8.16 6.31
C GLY A 189 14.84 -7.56 5.37
N SER A 190 15.20 -7.18 4.14
CA SER A 190 14.21 -6.81 3.12
C SER A 190 13.33 -8.01 2.76
N ASN A 191 12.17 -7.75 2.14
CA ASN A 191 11.34 -8.82 1.61
C ASN A 191 12.06 -9.47 0.43
N LEU A 192 12.14 -10.81 0.39
CA LEU A 192 12.83 -11.52 -0.68
C LEU A 192 12.23 -11.18 -2.06
N ILE A 193 10.91 -11.02 -2.17
CA ILE A 193 10.29 -10.68 -3.46
C ILE A 193 10.67 -9.27 -3.93
N ASP A 194 10.81 -8.31 -3.02
CA ASP A 194 11.24 -6.94 -3.34
C ASP A 194 12.72 -6.88 -3.66
N ALA A 195 13.54 -7.65 -2.94
CA ALA A 195 14.97 -7.77 -3.17
C ALA A 195 15.23 -8.31 -4.58
N CYS A 196 14.56 -9.41 -4.97
CA CYS A 196 14.65 -9.96 -6.32
C CYS A 196 14.15 -8.97 -7.38
N ALA A 197 13.01 -8.30 -7.14
CA ALA A 197 12.50 -7.29 -8.07
C ALA A 197 13.49 -6.13 -8.29
N GLY A 198 14.17 -5.68 -7.22
CA GLY A 198 15.23 -4.66 -7.30
C GLY A 198 16.47 -5.08 -8.10
N LEU A 199 16.67 -6.40 -8.27
CA LEU A 199 17.72 -6.99 -9.12
C LEU A 199 17.25 -7.26 -10.55
N GLY A 200 16.01 -6.93 -10.89
CA GLY A 200 15.39 -7.27 -12.17
C GLY A 200 14.94 -8.74 -12.28
N ILE A 201 14.90 -9.47 -11.17
CA ILE A 201 14.47 -10.88 -11.12
C ILE A 201 12.98 -10.93 -10.81
N TYR A 202 12.18 -11.32 -11.80
CA TYR A 202 10.73 -11.42 -11.64
C TYR A 202 10.34 -12.73 -10.94
N ILE A 203 9.62 -12.61 -9.82
CA ILE A 203 8.98 -13.75 -9.15
C ILE A 203 7.45 -13.62 -9.35
N PRO A 204 6.78 -14.63 -9.95
CA PRO A 204 5.33 -14.61 -10.15
C PRO A 204 4.54 -14.36 -8.86
N HIS A 205 3.53 -13.48 -8.88
CA HIS A 205 2.70 -13.20 -7.72
C HIS A 205 1.33 -12.60 -8.10
N LEU A 206 0.31 -12.84 -7.25
CA LEU A 206 -1.05 -12.28 -7.39
C LEU A 206 -1.59 -11.65 -6.10
N CYS A 207 -1.27 -12.19 -4.92
CA CYS A 207 -1.74 -11.63 -3.66
C CYS A 207 -0.77 -10.60 -3.07
N TYR A 208 0.48 -10.61 -3.51
CA TYR A 208 1.50 -9.68 -3.01
C TYR A 208 1.32 -8.30 -3.62
N SER A 209 1.44 -7.24 -2.82
CA SER A 209 1.55 -5.86 -3.27
C SER A 209 2.44 -5.13 -2.25
N ARG A 210 3.38 -4.32 -2.73
CA ARG A 210 4.31 -3.56 -1.88
C ARG A 210 3.61 -2.64 -0.87
N LYS A 211 2.37 -2.22 -1.19
CA LYS A 211 1.56 -1.32 -0.35
C LYS A 211 0.74 -2.05 0.72
N LEU A 212 0.73 -3.38 0.74
CA LEU A 212 -0.10 -4.20 1.63
C LEU A 212 0.77 -5.16 2.45
N SER A 213 0.27 -5.54 3.63
CA SER A 213 0.88 -6.60 4.43
C SER A 213 0.99 -7.91 3.62
N PRO A 214 2.12 -8.65 3.69
CA PRO A 214 2.23 -9.92 2.97
C PRO A 214 1.28 -11.00 3.51
N SER A 215 0.58 -11.71 2.63
CA SER A 215 -0.38 -12.76 3.03
C SER A 215 0.04 -14.19 2.70
N GLY A 216 0.91 -14.39 1.71
CA GLY A 216 1.27 -15.73 1.23
C GLY A 216 0.11 -16.53 0.60
N ALA A 217 -1.07 -15.93 0.40
CA ALA A 217 -2.31 -16.64 0.06
C ALA A 217 -2.28 -17.33 -1.32
N CYS A 218 -1.79 -16.66 -2.36
CA CYS A 218 -1.85 -17.19 -3.73
C CYS A 218 -0.79 -18.25 -4.06
N ARG A 219 0.29 -18.36 -3.27
CA ARG A 219 1.41 -19.29 -3.51
C ARG A 219 2.10 -19.20 -4.89
N MET A 220 1.79 -18.22 -5.74
CA MET A 220 2.49 -18.04 -7.03
C MET A 220 3.98 -17.69 -6.84
N CYS A 221 4.33 -17.04 -5.73
CA CYS A 221 5.70 -16.62 -5.40
C CYS A 221 6.54 -17.71 -4.72
N LEU A 222 6.19 -18.99 -4.91
CA LEU A 222 7.00 -20.10 -4.42
C LEU A 222 8.41 -20.04 -5.00
N VAL A 223 9.41 -20.17 -4.16
CA VAL A 223 10.84 -20.26 -4.50
C VAL A 223 11.47 -21.35 -3.63
N LYS A 224 12.65 -21.83 -4.00
CA LYS A 224 13.43 -22.71 -3.12
C LYS A 224 14.47 -21.89 -2.39
N VAL A 225 14.49 -21.96 -1.07
CA VAL A 225 15.52 -21.35 -0.22
C VAL A 225 16.26 -22.49 0.46
N SER A 226 17.55 -22.66 0.15
CA SER A 226 18.37 -23.77 0.65
C SER A 226 17.68 -25.14 0.47
N GLY A 227 17.09 -25.35 -0.71
CA GLY A 227 16.36 -26.57 -1.08
C GLY A 227 14.93 -26.71 -0.54
N ARG A 228 14.44 -25.76 0.28
CA ARG A 228 13.08 -25.80 0.85
C ARG A 228 12.12 -24.87 0.11
N LEU A 229 10.92 -25.36 -0.21
CA LEU A 229 9.87 -24.57 -0.85
C LEU A 229 9.25 -23.56 0.12
N THR A 230 9.42 -22.27 -0.20
CA THR A 230 8.93 -21.16 0.63
C THR A 230 8.28 -20.09 -0.25
N ALA A 231 7.32 -19.33 0.29
CA ALA A 231 6.78 -18.16 -0.40
C ALA A 231 7.73 -16.97 -0.25
N ALA A 232 8.22 -16.42 -1.37
CA ALA A 232 9.14 -15.29 -1.36
C ALA A 232 8.53 -14.06 -0.65
N CYS A 233 7.23 -13.82 -0.82
CA CYS A 233 6.58 -12.63 -0.29
C CYS A 233 6.50 -12.57 1.24
N THR A 234 6.67 -13.69 1.94
CA THR A 234 6.71 -13.73 3.41
C THR A 234 8.11 -13.99 3.95
N THR A 235 9.11 -14.13 3.07
CA THR A 235 10.49 -14.46 3.44
C THR A 235 11.32 -13.19 3.56
N ARG A 236 12.18 -13.15 4.59
CA ARG A 236 13.14 -12.07 4.79
C ARG A 236 14.52 -12.50 4.34
N VAL A 237 15.26 -11.56 3.76
CA VAL A 237 16.62 -11.78 3.30
C VAL A 237 17.57 -11.94 4.50
N GLU A 238 18.36 -13.00 4.48
CA GLU A 238 19.40 -13.33 5.46
C GLU A 238 20.75 -13.54 4.77
N GLU A 239 21.84 -13.41 5.51
CA GLU A 239 23.21 -13.60 4.99
C GLU A 239 23.43 -15.05 4.52
N GLY A 240 24.09 -15.21 3.37
CA GLY A 240 24.39 -16.51 2.79
C GLY A 240 23.16 -17.26 2.23
N MET A 241 22.01 -16.59 2.09
CA MET A 241 20.80 -17.23 1.57
C MET A 241 20.99 -17.68 0.12
N GLU A 242 20.68 -18.95 -0.16
CA GLU A 242 20.68 -19.52 -1.51
C GLU A 242 19.24 -19.68 -2.01
N VAL A 243 18.91 -18.98 -3.09
CA VAL A 243 17.55 -18.89 -3.63
C VAL A 243 17.54 -19.39 -5.08
N VAL A 244 16.62 -20.32 -5.37
CA VAL A 244 16.26 -20.70 -6.74
C VAL A 244 14.88 -20.14 -7.03
N THR A 245 14.79 -19.26 -8.02
CA THR A 245 13.54 -18.58 -8.39
C THR A 245 12.84 -19.26 -9.55
N GLU A 246 13.56 -20.03 -10.37
CA GLU A 246 12.99 -20.75 -11.51
C GLU A 246 13.67 -22.12 -11.66
N ASP A 247 12.86 -23.18 -11.69
CA ASP A 247 13.27 -24.52 -12.10
C ASP A 247 12.04 -25.31 -12.59
N GLY A 248 12.25 -26.53 -13.09
CA GLY A 248 11.15 -27.35 -13.62
C GLY A 248 10.07 -27.70 -12.60
N GLU A 249 10.46 -27.92 -11.34
CA GLU A 249 9.54 -28.27 -10.25
C GLU A 249 8.67 -27.07 -9.85
N LEU A 250 9.32 -25.91 -9.62
CA LEU A 250 8.68 -24.64 -9.32
C LEU A 250 7.70 -24.24 -10.43
N ARG A 251 8.09 -24.41 -11.69
CA ARG A 251 7.24 -24.11 -12.84
C ARG A 251 6.00 -24.98 -12.87
N GLU A 252 6.13 -26.30 -12.67
CA GLU A 252 4.98 -27.21 -12.64
C GLU A 252 4.06 -26.94 -11.44
N MET A 253 4.62 -26.69 -10.25
CA MET A 253 3.81 -26.34 -9.08
C MET A 253 3.04 -25.04 -9.28
N ARG A 254 3.69 -23.98 -9.78
CA ARG A 254 3.02 -22.71 -10.10
C ARG A 254 1.93 -22.91 -11.15
N ARG A 255 2.18 -23.76 -12.15
CA ARG A 255 1.19 -24.11 -13.18
C ARG A 255 -0.03 -24.81 -12.58
N GLN A 256 0.18 -25.82 -11.72
CA GLN A 256 -0.91 -26.53 -11.03
C GLN A 256 -1.73 -25.60 -10.13
N ILE A 257 -1.07 -24.75 -9.36
CA ILE A 257 -1.73 -23.74 -8.51
C ILE A 257 -2.59 -22.81 -9.37
N LEU A 258 -2.06 -22.33 -10.49
CA LEU A 258 -2.80 -21.47 -11.39
C LEU A 258 -4.00 -22.18 -12.04
N GLU A 259 -3.83 -23.42 -12.48
CA GLU A 259 -4.93 -24.22 -13.04
C GLU A 259 -6.03 -24.48 -12.01
N LEU A 260 -5.69 -24.71 -10.73
CA LEU A 260 -6.68 -24.83 -9.65
C LEU A 260 -7.43 -23.51 -9.44
N MET A 261 -6.74 -22.36 -9.45
CA MET A 261 -7.41 -21.06 -9.38
C MET A 261 -8.38 -20.86 -10.55
N LEU A 262 -7.97 -21.25 -11.76
CA LEU A 262 -8.80 -21.14 -12.95
C LEU A 262 -9.96 -22.14 -12.99
N SER A 263 -9.95 -23.16 -12.13
CA SER A 263 -11.02 -24.15 -12.05
C SER A 263 -12.19 -23.72 -11.16
N GLU A 264 -11.98 -22.74 -10.28
CA GLU A 264 -13.02 -22.25 -9.35
C GLU A 264 -14.13 -21.45 -10.05
N HIS A 265 -13.82 -20.79 -11.16
CA HIS A 265 -14.80 -20.08 -11.98
C HIS A 265 -14.45 -20.16 -13.47
N GLU A 266 -15.46 -20.06 -14.33
CA GLU A 266 -15.27 -19.99 -15.78
C GLU A 266 -14.65 -18.64 -16.19
N HIS A 267 -13.32 -18.59 -16.24
CA HIS A 267 -12.58 -17.41 -16.69
C HIS A 267 -12.48 -17.36 -18.22
N SER A 268 -13.30 -16.54 -18.86
CA SER A 268 -13.18 -16.29 -20.31
C SER A 268 -12.29 -15.07 -20.59
N CYS A 269 -10.96 -15.25 -20.55
CA CYS A 269 -10.01 -14.16 -20.79
C CYS A 269 -10.15 -13.51 -22.17
N LEU A 270 -10.52 -14.28 -23.20
CA LEU A 270 -10.75 -13.78 -24.56
C LEU A 270 -11.97 -12.85 -24.65
N MET A 271 -13.02 -13.13 -23.88
CA MET A 271 -14.23 -12.29 -23.83
C MET A 271 -14.10 -11.12 -22.84
N CYS A 272 -13.20 -11.26 -21.87
CA CYS A 272 -12.89 -10.23 -20.88
C CYS A 272 -11.99 -9.14 -21.49
N GLY A 273 -11.03 -9.51 -22.36
CA GLY A 273 -9.97 -8.61 -22.82
C GLY A 273 -8.90 -8.40 -21.75
N GLU A 274 -7.65 -8.14 -22.18
CA GLU A 274 -6.51 -7.87 -21.28
C GLU A 274 -6.75 -6.61 -20.41
N GLU A 275 -7.62 -5.72 -20.89
CA GLU A 275 -7.86 -4.35 -20.41
C GLU A 275 -8.89 -4.24 -19.27
N ARG A 276 -9.50 -5.34 -18.83
CA ARG A 276 -10.52 -5.31 -17.76
C ARG A 276 -9.98 -5.43 -16.33
N GLY A 277 -8.66 -5.52 -16.17
CA GLY A 277 -8.03 -5.31 -14.86
C GLY A 277 -8.00 -3.83 -14.49
N PRO A 278 -7.81 -3.48 -13.21
CA PRO A 278 -7.54 -2.09 -12.85
C PRO A 278 -6.38 -1.54 -13.67
N HIS A 279 -6.53 -0.34 -14.24
CA HIS A 279 -5.55 0.32 -15.12
C HIS A 279 -5.30 -0.36 -16.47
N GLY A 280 -6.18 -1.23 -16.96
CA GLY A 280 -6.02 -1.83 -18.29
C GLY A 280 -5.10 -3.06 -18.33
N GLU A 281 -4.75 -3.66 -17.19
CA GLU A 281 -3.89 -4.84 -17.13
C GLU A 281 -4.42 -5.91 -16.14
N CYS A 282 -4.73 -7.10 -16.65
CA CYS A 282 -5.08 -8.26 -15.80
C CYS A 282 -3.82 -9.07 -15.42
N GLU A 283 -3.39 -8.98 -14.15
CA GLU A 283 -2.22 -9.71 -13.64
C GLU A 283 -2.39 -11.24 -13.73
N LEU A 284 -3.62 -11.75 -13.53
CA LEU A 284 -3.92 -13.18 -13.69
C LEU A 284 -3.68 -13.64 -15.13
N TYR A 285 -4.17 -12.88 -16.11
CA TYR A 285 -3.96 -13.19 -17.53
C TYR A 285 -2.48 -13.18 -17.90
N ARG A 286 -1.71 -12.21 -17.40
CA ARG A 286 -0.25 -12.18 -17.58
C ARG A 286 0.42 -13.46 -17.08
N LEU A 287 -0.02 -14.00 -15.93
CA LEU A 287 0.52 -15.26 -15.41
C LEU A 287 0.10 -16.49 -16.21
N VAL A 288 -1.13 -16.52 -16.74
CA VAL A 288 -1.60 -17.56 -17.67
C VAL A 288 -0.67 -17.62 -18.89
N ARG A 289 -0.37 -16.46 -19.47
CA ARG A 289 0.58 -16.36 -20.59
C ARG A 289 2.00 -16.73 -20.20
N TYR A 290 2.49 -16.22 -19.07
CA TYR A 290 3.84 -16.49 -18.56
C TYR A 290 4.09 -17.99 -18.34
N LEU A 291 3.13 -18.72 -17.76
CA LEU A 291 3.25 -20.15 -17.50
C LEU A 291 2.82 -21.04 -18.68
N GLY A 292 2.22 -20.46 -19.73
CA GLY A 292 1.76 -21.18 -20.90
C GLY A 292 0.61 -22.15 -20.59
N VAL A 293 -0.32 -21.73 -19.73
CA VAL A 293 -1.56 -22.49 -19.47
C VAL A 293 -2.52 -22.24 -20.64
N ARG A 294 -2.90 -23.31 -21.33
CA ARG A 294 -3.84 -23.27 -22.46
C ARG A 294 -5.19 -23.88 -22.09
N ASP A 295 -5.14 -24.99 -21.38
CA ASP A 295 -6.30 -25.74 -20.91
C ASP A 295 -6.15 -26.05 -19.42
N VAL A 296 -7.28 -26.16 -18.72
CA VAL A 296 -7.34 -26.49 -17.30
C VAL A 296 -7.60 -27.99 -17.15
N ARG A 297 -6.72 -28.70 -16.44
CA ARG A 297 -6.82 -30.17 -16.22
C ARG A 297 -7.95 -30.56 -15.25
N TYR A 298 -8.41 -29.62 -14.44
CA TYR A 298 -9.40 -29.85 -13.38
C TYR A 298 -10.81 -29.49 -13.86
N PRO A 299 -11.86 -30.14 -13.31
CA PRO A 299 -13.24 -29.76 -13.60
C PRO A 299 -13.50 -28.30 -13.23
N VAL A 300 -13.94 -27.50 -14.21
CA VAL A 300 -14.24 -26.08 -14.00
C VAL A 300 -15.64 -25.93 -13.40
N ASN A 301 -15.74 -25.19 -12.31
CA ASN A 301 -17.01 -24.80 -11.73
C ASN A 301 -17.66 -23.71 -12.60
N ARG A 302 -18.81 -24.05 -13.19
CA ARG A 302 -19.60 -23.16 -14.07
C ARG A 302 -20.78 -22.51 -13.37
N VAL A 303 -20.90 -22.66 -12.04
CA VAL A 303 -21.93 -21.97 -11.27
C VAL A 303 -21.67 -20.47 -11.35
N ARG A 304 -22.64 -19.73 -11.90
CA ARG A 304 -22.60 -18.27 -11.94
C ARG A 304 -23.18 -17.71 -10.66
N LEU A 305 -22.35 -16.95 -9.97
CA LEU A 305 -22.71 -16.18 -8.78
C LEU A 305 -23.27 -14.82 -9.19
N GLN A 306 -24.20 -14.30 -8.40
CA GLN A 306 -24.79 -12.98 -8.63
C GLN A 306 -23.71 -11.89 -8.54
N VAL A 307 -23.66 -11.03 -9.56
CA VAL A 307 -22.85 -9.82 -9.56
C VAL A 307 -23.54 -8.79 -8.68
N ASP A 308 -22.75 -8.12 -7.84
CA ASP A 308 -23.21 -7.09 -6.94
C ASP A 308 -22.83 -5.72 -7.51
N ASP A 309 -23.83 -5.06 -8.11
CA ASP A 309 -23.78 -3.74 -8.72
C ASP A 309 -24.58 -2.71 -7.91
N SER A 310 -24.86 -3.01 -6.64
CA SER A 310 -25.67 -2.17 -5.76
C SER A 310 -25.00 -0.85 -5.37
N SER A 311 -23.66 -0.81 -5.35
CA SER A 311 -22.91 0.41 -5.03
C SER A 311 -22.91 1.38 -6.22
N PRO A 312 -23.04 2.71 -5.98
CA PRO A 312 -23.03 3.69 -7.06
C PRO A 312 -21.66 3.79 -7.78
N VAL A 313 -20.58 3.32 -7.14
CA VAL A 313 -19.21 3.53 -7.63
C VAL A 313 -18.41 2.23 -7.84
N ILE A 314 -18.79 1.12 -7.21
CA ILE A 314 -18.04 -0.15 -7.28
C ILE A 314 -18.95 -1.27 -7.78
N VAL A 315 -18.46 -2.04 -8.74
CA VAL A 315 -19.07 -3.31 -9.16
C VAL A 315 -18.22 -4.45 -8.62
N ARG A 316 -18.87 -5.43 -7.97
CA ARG A 316 -18.25 -6.64 -7.42
C ARG A 316 -18.73 -7.87 -8.19
N ASP A 317 -17.85 -8.43 -9.01
CA ASP A 317 -18.06 -9.69 -9.73
C ASP A 317 -17.33 -10.85 -9.02
N PRO A 318 -18.03 -11.67 -8.21
CA PRO A 318 -17.41 -12.79 -7.52
C PRO A 318 -16.87 -13.86 -8.49
N ASN A 319 -17.42 -13.98 -9.71
CA ASN A 319 -17.00 -14.97 -10.70
C ASN A 319 -15.57 -14.72 -11.25
N ARG A 320 -15.00 -13.54 -11.00
CA ARG A 320 -13.62 -13.19 -11.38
C ARG A 320 -12.66 -13.19 -10.19
N CYS A 321 -13.15 -13.53 -9.00
CA CYS A 321 -12.40 -13.41 -7.76
C CYS A 321 -11.55 -14.65 -7.53
N ILE A 322 -10.23 -14.46 -7.39
CA ILE A 322 -9.27 -15.52 -7.05
C ILE A 322 -8.98 -15.59 -5.54
N LEU A 323 -9.82 -14.96 -4.70
CA LEU A 323 -9.71 -14.92 -3.25
C LEU A 323 -8.30 -14.50 -2.73
N CYS A 324 -7.61 -13.61 -3.45
CA CYS A 324 -6.25 -13.18 -3.09
C CYS A 324 -6.18 -12.30 -1.83
N GLY A 325 -7.30 -11.73 -1.41
CA GLY A 325 -7.43 -10.90 -0.21
C GLY A 325 -6.72 -9.55 -0.28
N ARG A 326 -6.33 -9.07 -1.48
CA ARG A 326 -5.78 -7.71 -1.63
C ARG A 326 -6.83 -6.67 -1.27
N CYS A 327 -8.08 -6.83 -1.72
CA CYS A 327 -9.19 -5.92 -1.43
C CYS A 327 -9.52 -5.83 0.07
N VAL A 328 -9.55 -6.97 0.77
CA VAL A 328 -9.76 -7.05 2.22
C VAL A 328 -8.67 -6.27 2.96
N ARG A 329 -7.40 -6.54 2.64
CA ARG A 329 -6.25 -5.82 3.24
C ARG A 329 -6.26 -4.34 2.87
N ALA A 330 -6.56 -3.96 1.63
CA ALA A 330 -6.64 -2.55 1.24
C ALA A 330 -7.76 -1.81 1.98
N CYS A 331 -8.94 -2.42 2.10
CA CYS A 331 -10.06 -1.86 2.85
C CYS A 331 -9.70 -1.65 4.33
N ALA A 332 -8.88 -2.54 4.91
CA ALA A 332 -8.46 -2.48 6.31
C ALA A 332 -7.23 -1.58 6.58
N GLU A 333 -6.21 -1.65 5.73
CA GLU A 333 -4.87 -1.06 5.93
C GLU A 333 -4.75 0.31 5.29
N ILE A 334 -5.30 0.48 4.07
CA ILE A 334 -5.25 1.73 3.32
C ILE A 334 -6.44 2.60 3.72
N SER A 335 -7.67 2.11 3.53
CA SER A 335 -8.89 2.90 3.79
C SER A 335 -9.30 2.94 5.26
N GLY A 336 -8.92 1.93 6.04
CA GLY A 336 -9.27 1.82 7.46
C GLY A 336 -10.74 1.46 7.76
N GLN A 337 -11.53 1.11 6.74
CA GLN A 337 -12.98 0.89 6.84
C GLN A 337 -13.35 -0.56 7.25
N ARG A 338 -12.57 -1.57 6.81
CA ARG A 338 -12.82 -3.00 7.10
C ARG A 338 -14.21 -3.51 6.69
N VAL A 339 -14.78 -2.93 5.64
CA VAL A 339 -16.08 -3.33 5.06
C VAL A 339 -16.00 -4.70 4.39
N LEU A 340 -14.88 -5.01 3.73
CA LEU A 340 -14.69 -6.25 2.98
C LEU A 340 -13.96 -7.30 3.81
N ASP A 341 -14.47 -8.54 3.81
CA ASP A 341 -13.80 -9.71 4.38
C ASP A 341 -14.17 -11.00 3.62
N PHE A 342 -13.66 -12.15 4.04
CA PHE A 342 -14.05 -13.45 3.53
C PHE A 342 -15.08 -14.13 4.42
N GLY A 343 -16.22 -14.46 3.83
CA GLY A 343 -17.23 -15.29 4.45
C GLY A 343 -17.02 -16.78 4.16
N PHE A 344 -17.73 -17.61 4.93
CA PHE A 344 -17.82 -19.07 4.73
C PHE A 344 -16.47 -19.80 4.81
N ARG A 345 -16.43 -21.08 4.39
CA ARG A 345 -15.25 -21.96 4.50
C ARG A 345 -15.14 -22.92 3.31
N GLY A 346 -13.90 -23.36 3.04
CA GLY A 346 -13.59 -24.29 1.94
C GLY A 346 -13.93 -23.69 0.58
N HIS A 347 -14.46 -24.52 -0.33
CA HIS A 347 -14.90 -24.10 -1.66
C HIS A 347 -16.08 -23.09 -1.64
N ARG A 348 -16.77 -22.92 -0.51
CA ARG A 348 -17.84 -21.92 -0.37
C ARG A 348 -17.33 -20.55 0.02
N ARG A 349 -16.03 -20.41 0.28
CA ARG A 349 -15.44 -19.13 0.69
C ARG A 349 -15.64 -18.09 -0.41
N THR A 350 -16.19 -16.94 -0.06
CA THR A 350 -16.37 -15.82 -1.00
C THR A 350 -16.06 -14.49 -0.33
N LEU A 351 -15.80 -13.47 -1.14
CA LEU A 351 -15.63 -12.10 -0.68
C LEU A 351 -17.01 -11.54 -0.30
N ILE A 352 -17.16 -11.09 0.94
CA ILE A 352 -18.39 -10.53 1.48
C ILE A 352 -18.18 -9.07 1.89
N ALA A 353 -19.26 -8.29 1.93
CA ALA A 353 -19.29 -6.98 2.57
C ALA A 353 -20.05 -7.11 3.90
N GLU A 354 -19.43 -6.63 4.99
CA GLU A 354 -19.97 -6.68 6.36
C GLU A 354 -20.57 -8.06 6.71
N LEU A 355 -21.87 -8.12 7.02
CA LEU A 355 -22.60 -9.35 7.32
C LEU A 355 -23.14 -10.05 6.06
N ASN A 356 -22.34 -10.07 4.99
CA ASN A 356 -22.70 -10.60 3.68
C ASN A 356 -23.92 -9.92 3.04
N GLN A 357 -23.99 -8.60 3.16
CA GLN A 357 -24.98 -7.75 2.50
C GLN A 357 -24.44 -7.19 1.17
N PRO A 358 -25.29 -6.64 0.29
CA PRO A 358 -24.86 -5.92 -0.90
C PRO A 358 -23.96 -4.73 -0.55
N LEU A 359 -22.95 -4.45 -1.38
CA LEU A 359 -21.96 -3.40 -1.07
C LEU A 359 -22.59 -1.99 -0.99
N GLY A 360 -23.63 -1.71 -1.77
CA GLY A 360 -24.37 -0.44 -1.77
C GLY A 360 -25.21 -0.21 -0.52
N GLU A 361 -25.50 -1.25 0.25
CA GLU A 361 -26.22 -1.16 1.54
C GLU A 361 -25.25 -0.94 2.73
N SER A 362 -23.94 -0.95 2.50
CA SER A 362 -22.95 -0.69 3.56
C SER A 362 -22.82 0.80 3.85
N ASP A 363 -23.29 1.22 5.02
CA ASP A 363 -23.11 2.58 5.54
C ASP A 363 -21.64 2.92 5.86
N GLN A 364 -20.79 1.90 6.03
CA GLN A 364 -19.34 2.08 6.29
C GLN A 364 -18.51 2.19 4.99
N CYS A 365 -19.08 1.80 3.85
CA CYS A 365 -18.36 1.87 2.58
C CYS A 365 -18.24 3.32 2.09
N ALA A 366 -17.08 3.92 2.31
CA ALA A 366 -16.79 5.29 1.87
C ALA A 366 -16.60 5.45 0.33
N GLY A 367 -16.78 4.39 -0.47
CA GLY A 367 -16.61 4.47 -1.93
C GLY A 367 -15.19 4.83 -2.40
N CYS A 368 -14.16 4.71 -1.55
CA CYS A 368 -12.81 5.21 -1.80
C CYS A 368 -11.98 4.44 -2.86
N LEU A 369 -12.54 3.42 -3.50
CA LEU A 369 -11.93 2.62 -4.58
C LEU A 369 -10.59 1.92 -4.25
N ALA A 370 -10.09 1.97 -3.02
CA ALA A 370 -8.84 1.31 -2.65
C ALA A 370 -8.85 -0.20 -2.94
N CYS A 371 -10.00 -0.85 -2.80
CA CYS A 371 -10.18 -2.27 -3.10
C CYS A 371 -10.17 -2.58 -4.60
N VAL A 372 -10.61 -1.63 -5.44
CA VAL A 372 -10.60 -1.72 -6.91
C VAL A 372 -9.17 -1.62 -7.40
N PHE A 373 -8.42 -0.58 -7.00
CA PHE A 373 -7.05 -0.33 -7.48
C PHE A 373 -6.03 -1.43 -7.14
N VAL A 374 -6.32 -2.29 -6.16
CA VAL A 374 -5.43 -3.41 -5.81
C VAL A 374 -5.86 -4.75 -6.39
N CYS A 375 -7.02 -4.84 -7.06
CA CYS A 375 -7.54 -6.10 -7.55
C CYS A 375 -6.67 -6.65 -8.70
N PRO A 376 -6.11 -7.87 -8.62
CA PRO A 376 -5.24 -8.40 -9.68
C PRO A 376 -6.00 -8.94 -10.89
N THR A 377 -7.33 -8.94 -10.86
CA THR A 377 -8.18 -9.54 -11.91
C THR A 377 -9.12 -8.52 -12.53
N GLY A 378 -10.07 -8.00 -11.76
CA GLY A 378 -11.28 -7.34 -12.26
C GLY A 378 -12.56 -7.87 -11.59
N ALA A 379 -12.42 -8.58 -10.46
CA ALA A 379 -13.53 -8.92 -9.58
C ALA A 379 -14.10 -7.70 -8.84
N LEU A 380 -13.33 -6.62 -8.74
CA LEU A 380 -13.77 -5.33 -8.26
C LEU A 380 -13.37 -4.31 -9.31
N THR A 381 -14.36 -3.60 -9.86
CA THR A 381 -14.18 -2.58 -10.88
C THR A 381 -14.93 -1.31 -10.50
N GLU A 382 -14.53 -0.19 -11.08
CA GLU A 382 -15.31 1.04 -10.99
C GLU A 382 -16.58 0.88 -11.82
N ARG A 383 -17.69 1.47 -11.35
CA ARG A 383 -18.95 1.50 -12.11
C ARG A 383 -18.85 2.38 -13.35
N ILE A 384 -18.00 3.42 -13.30
CA ILE A 384 -17.86 4.46 -14.31
C ILE A 384 -17.17 3.97 -15.60
N MET A 385 -16.60 2.76 -15.63
CA MET A 385 -15.95 2.19 -16.82
C MET A 385 -16.70 1.02 -17.46
N HIS A 386 -18.02 1.03 -17.43
CA HIS A 386 -18.81 0.19 -18.33
C HIS A 386 -19.15 1.00 -19.58
N PHE A 387 -18.41 0.74 -20.66
CA PHE A 387 -18.77 1.20 -22.00
C PHE A 387 -20.18 0.71 -22.33
N GLU A 388 -21.17 1.60 -22.28
CA GLU A 388 -22.48 1.36 -22.86
C GLU A 388 -22.54 2.01 -24.24
N GLY A 389 -22.84 1.21 -25.27
CA GLY A 389 -23.11 1.66 -26.64
C GLY A 389 -22.25 0.99 -27.71
N GLU A 390 -22.86 0.74 -28.88
CA GLU A 390 -22.22 0.14 -30.07
C GLU A 390 -21.05 0.95 -30.64
N LYS A 391 -20.74 2.13 -30.11
CA LYS A 391 -19.81 3.12 -30.69
C LYS A 391 -18.62 3.52 -29.81
N TRP A 392 -18.37 2.87 -28.66
CA TRP A 392 -17.17 3.15 -27.85
C TRP A 392 -16.97 4.66 -27.56
N VAL A 393 -18.04 5.39 -27.28
CA VAL A 393 -17.95 6.81 -26.91
C VAL A 393 -17.92 6.88 -25.38
N PRO A 394 -16.82 7.35 -24.75
CA PRO A 394 -16.78 7.51 -23.31
C PRO A 394 -17.70 8.66 -22.90
N GLU A 395 -18.79 8.37 -22.18
CA GLU A 395 -19.54 9.40 -21.46
C GLU A 395 -18.86 9.69 -20.11
N ARG A 396 -18.55 10.96 -19.90
CA ARG A 396 -17.80 11.44 -18.74
C ARG A 396 -18.73 11.45 -17.52
N ALA A 397 -18.59 10.50 -16.60
CA ALA A 397 -19.28 10.54 -15.32
C ALA A 397 -18.30 10.94 -14.20
N TYR A 398 -18.45 12.19 -13.75
CA TYR A 398 -17.88 12.79 -12.53
C TYR A 398 -16.42 12.44 -12.19
N SER A 399 -15.48 13.14 -12.82
CA SER A 399 -14.21 13.44 -12.16
C SER A 399 -14.48 14.39 -11.00
N CYS A 400 -13.78 14.20 -9.88
CA CYS A 400 -13.74 15.17 -8.80
C CYS A 400 -12.94 16.42 -9.25
N SER A 401 -13.48 17.14 -10.24
CA SER A 401 -13.10 18.48 -10.64
C SER A 401 -14.18 19.40 -10.11
N VAL A 402 -13.77 20.21 -9.13
CA VAL A 402 -14.46 21.43 -8.73
C VAL A 402 -14.81 22.20 -10.00
N GLY A 403 -16.06 22.66 -10.07
CA GLY A 403 -16.72 23.04 -11.31
C GLY A 403 -16.00 24.08 -12.14
N GLU A 404 -16.23 23.97 -13.43
CA GLU A 404 -16.29 25.05 -14.41
C GLU A 404 -17.24 24.53 -15.48
N ASP A 405 -18.39 25.20 -15.63
CA ASP A 405 -19.09 25.42 -16.90
C ASP A 405 -20.37 26.24 -16.63
N GLU A 406 -20.16 27.47 -16.17
CA GLU A 406 -20.90 28.64 -16.70
C GLU A 406 -19.90 29.44 -17.53
N VAL A 407 -19.67 29.09 -18.81
CA VAL A 407 -19.36 30.08 -19.86
C VAL A 407 -19.79 29.52 -21.23
N LEU A 408 -20.89 30.10 -21.74
CA LEU A 408 -21.41 30.16 -23.13
C LEU A 408 -21.93 28.89 -23.81
#